data_AF-A0A345PM89-F1
#
_entry.id   AF-A0A345PM89-F1
#
_cell.length_a   1.000
_cell.length_b   1.000
_cell.length_c   1.000
_cell.angle_alpha   90.00
_cell.angle_beta   90.00
_cell.angle_gamma   90.00
#
_symmetry.space_group_name_H-M   'P 1'
#
loop_
_entity.id
_entity.type
_entity.pdbx_description
1 polymer ?
#
loop_
_entity_poly.entity_id
_entity_poly.type
_entity_poly.pdbx_seq_one_letter_code
_entity_poly.pdbx_strand_id
1 'polypeptide(L)'
;MNKVSATKRMNFFERFTKSSVWPAYIGCLFAFMYAVFVRFYHAAGGTIGMPFKMDDPALLNMASYIAGLAIMFCGFVLIALIKPWSIIIPLKIPLIGGTKIHPLILLVPTLIATAFLLTHGVSGMITKALLLGDVITIDFPAFAEVDVQKLALWDLLFYEPWFIFMGIMAGLTAAHYAQASGVRQSTFRWGTVLYLIIVFLISTLVTSSIIFGS
;
A
#
# COMPACT_ATOMS: atom_id res chain seq x y z
N MET A 1 32.16 17.45 -34.58
CA MET A 1 31.26 16.43 -34.01
C MET A 1 30.33 17.09 -32.99
N ASN A 2 29.11 17.42 -33.38
CA ASN A 2 28.10 17.95 -32.46
C ASN A 2 27.71 16.84 -31.48
N LYS A 3 28.05 17.02 -30.20
CA LYS A 3 27.41 16.26 -29.11
C LYS A 3 25.95 16.73 -29.06
N VAL A 4 25.09 16.09 -29.85
CA VAL A 4 23.66 16.09 -29.59
C VAL A 4 23.52 15.49 -28.20
N SER A 5 23.35 16.36 -27.20
CA SER A 5 22.90 15.96 -25.88
C SER A 5 21.57 15.27 -26.11
N ALA A 6 21.59 13.93 -26.13
CA ALA A 6 20.40 13.13 -26.08
C ALA A 6 19.82 13.29 -24.68
N THR A 7 19.20 14.43 -24.40
CA THR A 7 18.25 14.60 -23.30
C THR A 7 17.16 13.58 -23.58
N LYS A 8 17.31 12.40 -22.98
CA LYS A 8 16.43 11.25 -23.20
C LYS A 8 15.03 11.71 -22.82
N ARG A 9 14.17 11.90 -23.83
CA ARG A 9 12.82 12.43 -23.66
C ARG A 9 12.11 11.62 -22.58
N MET A 10 11.67 12.29 -21.53
CA MET A 10 10.90 11.64 -20.47
C MET A 10 9.59 11.12 -21.06
N ASN A 11 9.15 9.93 -20.67
CA ASN A 11 7.84 9.41 -21.07
C ASN A 11 6.72 10.09 -20.25
N PHE A 12 5.45 9.79 -20.56
CA PHE A 12 4.31 10.39 -19.85
C PHE A 12 4.34 10.10 -18.34
N PHE A 13 4.54 8.84 -17.96
CA PHE A 13 4.56 8.39 -16.56
C PHE A 13 5.66 9.10 -15.74
N GLU A 14 6.85 9.26 -16.31
CA GLU A 14 7.97 9.95 -15.69
C GLU A 14 7.66 11.43 -15.45
N ARG A 15 7.10 12.12 -16.45
CA ARG A 15 6.72 13.53 -16.29
C ARG A 15 5.65 13.68 -15.22
N PHE A 16 4.66 12.79 -15.25
CA PHE A 16 3.56 12.78 -14.29
C PHE A 16 4.07 12.58 -12.86
N THR A 17 4.83 11.52 -12.60
CA THR A 17 5.31 11.19 -11.25
C THR A 17 6.35 12.17 -10.74
N LYS A 18 7.13 12.82 -11.61
CA LYS A 18 8.09 13.86 -11.20
C LYS A 18 7.42 15.08 -10.58
N SER A 19 6.24 15.50 -11.06
CA SER A 19 5.52 16.69 -10.56
C SER A 19 4.37 16.37 -9.61
N SER A 20 3.88 15.13 -9.59
CA SER A 20 2.67 14.77 -8.84
C SER A 20 2.98 14.42 -7.39
N VAL A 21 2.84 15.41 -6.51
CA VAL A 21 2.88 15.22 -5.05
C VAL A 21 1.51 14.91 -4.44
N TRP A 22 0.43 15.15 -5.20
CA TRP A 22 -0.95 14.91 -4.75
C TRP A 22 -1.22 13.47 -4.27
N PRO A 23 -0.62 12.39 -4.82
CA PRO A 23 -0.88 11.04 -4.35
C PRO A 23 -0.50 10.84 -2.88
N ALA A 24 0.50 11.56 -2.39
CA ALA A 24 0.89 11.50 -0.98
C ALA A 24 -0.17 12.11 -0.07
N TYR A 25 -0.75 13.25 -0.47
CA TYR A 25 -1.81 13.91 0.31
C TYR A 25 -3.10 13.08 0.32
N ILE A 26 -3.51 12.58 -0.84
CA ILE A 26 -4.70 11.74 -0.95
C ILE A 26 -4.49 10.40 -0.24
N GLY A 27 -3.33 9.77 -0.43
CA GLY A 27 -2.97 8.55 0.30
C GLY A 27 -2.94 8.76 1.81
N CYS A 28 -2.40 9.87 2.31
CA CYS A 28 -2.44 10.20 3.73
C CYS A 28 -3.87 10.40 4.23
N LEU A 29 -4.72 11.12 3.49
CA LEU A 29 -6.11 11.33 3.85
C LEU A 29 -6.86 9.99 3.97
N PHE A 30 -6.71 9.10 2.98
CA PHE A 30 -7.36 7.79 2.99
C PHE A 30 -6.76 6.86 4.05
N ALA A 31 -5.46 6.92 4.33
CA ALA A 31 -4.89 6.20 5.48
C ALA A 31 -5.58 6.61 6.79
N PHE A 32 -5.81 7.91 6.99
CA PHE A 32 -6.48 8.44 8.17
C PHE A 32 -7.95 8.05 8.23
N MET A 33 -8.67 8.18 7.12
CA MET A 33 -10.08 7.77 7.06
C MET A 33 -10.23 6.29 7.41
N TYR A 34 -9.38 5.43 6.87
CA TYR A 34 -9.41 4.00 7.18
C TYR A 34 -9.00 3.71 8.62
N ALA A 35 -7.93 4.34 9.11
CA ALA A 35 -7.49 4.16 10.48
C ALA A 35 -8.60 4.56 11.48
N VAL A 36 -9.26 5.70 11.26
CA VAL A 36 -10.28 6.22 12.17
C VAL A 36 -11.61 5.48 12.02
N PHE A 37 -12.19 5.47 10.82
CA PHE A 37 -13.57 5.00 10.62
C PHE A 37 -13.68 3.48 10.53
N VAL A 38 -12.59 2.77 10.27
CA VAL A 38 -12.57 1.32 10.21
C VAL A 38 -11.86 0.77 11.44
N ARG A 39 -10.55 1.02 11.55
CA ARG A 39 -9.70 0.31 12.52
C ARG A 39 -9.93 0.75 13.97
N PHE A 40 -9.99 2.05 14.25
CA PHE A 40 -10.31 2.54 15.59
C PHE A 40 -11.77 2.34 15.96
N TYR A 41 -12.67 2.35 14.98
CA TYR A 41 -14.06 1.95 15.18
C TYR A 41 -14.16 0.48 15.64
N HIS A 42 -13.50 -0.46 14.95
CA HIS A 42 -13.44 -1.87 15.38
C HIS A 42 -12.71 -2.03 16.71
N ALA A 43 -11.64 -1.28 16.95
CA ALA A 43 -10.93 -1.29 18.23
C ALA A 43 -11.82 -0.86 19.41
N ALA A 44 -12.79 0.02 19.16
CA ALA A 44 -13.78 0.45 20.15
C ALA A 44 -14.98 -0.51 20.30
N GLY A 45 -14.94 -1.69 19.66
CA GLY A 45 -16.01 -2.68 19.68
C GLY A 45 -17.12 -2.45 18.65
N GLY A 46 -16.91 -1.55 17.69
CA GLY A 46 -17.81 -1.38 16.55
C GLY A 46 -17.88 -2.64 15.70
N THR A 47 -19.04 -2.95 15.12
CA THR A 47 -19.31 -4.22 14.41
C THR A 47 -19.72 -4.06 12.94
N ILE A 48 -20.00 -2.83 12.48
CA ILE A 48 -20.19 -2.56 11.04
C ILE A 48 -18.92 -2.98 10.32
N GLY A 49 -19.01 -3.85 9.32
CA GLY A 49 -17.79 -4.40 8.74
C GLY A 49 -17.55 -5.88 8.99
N MET A 50 -18.15 -6.44 10.04
CA MET A 50 -17.73 -7.70 10.63
C MET A 50 -18.91 -8.67 10.72
N PRO A 51 -19.26 -9.34 9.60
CA PRO A 51 -20.28 -10.38 9.58
C PRO A 51 -19.73 -11.70 10.17
N PHE A 52 -18.95 -11.60 11.25
CA PHE A 52 -18.38 -12.72 11.99
C PHE A 52 -18.35 -12.41 13.49
N LYS A 53 -18.29 -13.47 14.31
CA LYS A 53 -18.03 -13.37 15.75
C LYS A 53 -16.72 -14.08 16.07
N MET A 54 -15.86 -13.41 16.84
CA MET A 54 -14.68 -14.04 17.43
C MET A 54 -14.99 -14.57 18.83
N ASP A 55 -14.30 -15.65 19.20
CA ASP A 55 -14.34 -16.21 20.55
C ASP A 55 -13.71 -15.25 21.58
N ASP A 56 -12.68 -14.52 21.18
CA ASP A 56 -12.04 -13.46 21.99
C ASP A 56 -12.13 -12.09 21.29
N PRO A 57 -13.15 -11.28 21.61
CA PRO A 57 -13.29 -9.92 21.07
C PRO A 57 -12.15 -8.98 21.46
N ALA A 58 -11.46 -9.22 22.59
CA ALA A 58 -10.40 -8.34 23.04
C ALA A 58 -9.19 -8.40 22.11
N LEU A 59 -8.89 -9.60 21.58
CA LEU A 59 -7.83 -9.80 20.60
C LEU A 59 -8.09 -9.02 19.30
N LEU A 60 -9.33 -9.09 18.78
CA LEU A 60 -9.74 -8.34 17.59
C LEU A 60 -9.63 -6.82 17.80
N ASN A 61 -10.06 -6.34 18.96
CA ASN A 61 -10.03 -4.93 19.28
C ASN A 61 -8.57 -4.41 19.34
N MET A 62 -7.69 -5.17 20.00
CA MET A 62 -6.27 -4.84 20.09
C MET A 62 -5.58 -4.88 18.72
N ALA A 63 -5.83 -5.94 17.93
CA ALA A 63 -5.28 -6.07 16.58
C ALA A 63 -5.72 -4.90 15.68
N SER A 64 -7.00 -4.51 15.79
CA SER A 64 -7.55 -3.37 15.06
C SER A 64 -6.91 -2.04 15.50
N TYR A 65 -6.68 -1.85 16.80
CA TYR A 65 -6.00 -0.66 17.32
C TYR A 65 -4.57 -0.53 16.77
N ILE A 66 -3.79 -1.61 16.85
CA ILE A 66 -2.41 -1.67 16.33
C ILE A 66 -2.39 -1.43 14.82
N ALA A 67 -3.30 -2.05 14.08
CA ALA A 67 -3.43 -1.83 12.64
C ALA A 67 -3.78 -0.36 12.32
N GLY A 68 -4.68 0.27 13.08
CA GLY A 68 -5.03 1.68 12.93
C GLY A 68 -3.82 2.61 13.12
N LEU A 69 -3.03 2.39 14.17
CA LEU A 69 -1.80 3.15 14.41
C LEU A 69 -0.78 2.97 13.28
N ALA A 70 -0.56 1.73 12.83
CA ALA A 70 0.36 1.42 11.74
C ALA A 70 -0.06 2.10 10.43
N ILE A 71 -1.35 2.05 10.08
CA ILE A 71 -1.88 2.67 8.87
C ILE A 71 -1.76 4.19 8.93
N MET A 72 -2.09 4.80 10.08
CA MET A 72 -1.93 6.24 10.28
C MET A 72 -0.46 6.68 10.15
N PHE A 73 0.46 5.91 10.73
CA PHE A 73 1.91 6.12 10.56
C PHE A 73 2.33 6.03 9.09
N CYS A 74 1.86 5.02 8.34
CA CYS A 74 2.10 4.92 6.90
C CYS A 74 1.58 6.16 6.15
N GLY A 75 0.43 6.71 6.52
CA GLY A 75 -0.09 7.96 5.97
C GLY A 75 0.89 9.13 6.15
N PHE A 76 1.45 9.30 7.36
CA PHE A 76 2.49 10.30 7.61
C PHE A 76 3.77 10.04 6.82
N VAL A 77 4.18 8.78 6.64
CA VAL A 77 5.33 8.42 5.81
C VAL A 77 5.11 8.86 4.35
N LEU A 78 3.89 8.77 3.81
CA LEU A 78 3.61 9.28 2.47
C LEU A 78 3.86 10.79 2.36
N ILE A 79 3.45 11.56 3.37
CA ILE A 79 3.75 12.99 3.44
C ILE A 79 5.26 13.22 3.57
N ALA A 80 5.97 12.41 4.36
CA ALA A 80 7.41 12.52 4.50
C ALA A 80 8.13 12.45 3.14
N LEU A 81 7.76 11.47 2.32
CA LEU A 81 8.36 11.21 1.00
C LEU A 81 8.26 12.37 0.00
N ILE A 82 7.36 13.34 0.20
CA ILE A 82 7.25 14.51 -0.68
C ILE A 82 7.92 15.76 -0.11
N LYS A 83 8.49 15.69 1.10
CA LYS A 83 9.11 16.84 1.75
C LYS A 83 10.63 16.84 1.56
N PRO A 84 11.27 18.02 1.43
CA PRO A 84 12.72 18.12 1.27
C PRO A 84 13.52 17.44 2.38
N TRP A 85 12.97 17.42 3.60
CA TRP A 85 13.62 16.85 4.77
C TRP A 85 13.73 15.32 4.75
N SER A 86 13.05 14.64 3.81
CA SER A 86 13.20 13.19 3.58
C SER A 86 14.35 12.84 2.63
N ILE A 87 15.00 13.85 2.03
CA ILE A 87 16.15 13.70 1.15
C ILE A 87 17.41 14.23 1.84
N ILE A 88 17.28 15.36 2.54
CA ILE A 88 18.38 16.02 3.26
C ILE A 88 17.93 16.32 4.67
N ILE A 89 18.69 15.87 5.66
CA ILE A 89 18.39 16.12 7.06
C ILE A 89 18.42 17.63 7.33
N PRO A 90 17.40 18.22 8.00
CA PRO A 90 17.40 19.65 8.30
C PRO A 90 18.66 20.09 9.06
N LEU A 91 19.22 21.25 8.72
CA LEU A 91 20.45 21.79 9.33
C LEU A 91 20.34 22.00 10.85
N LYS A 92 19.12 22.12 11.38
CA LYS A 92 18.85 22.30 12.82
C LYS A 92 19.04 21.03 13.65
N ILE A 93 19.19 19.86 13.01
CA ILE A 93 19.41 18.60 13.73
C ILE A 93 20.88 18.48 14.11
N PRO A 94 21.22 18.40 15.41
CA PRO A 94 22.61 18.27 15.85
C PRO A 94 23.26 16.99 15.28
N LEU A 95 24.57 17.04 15.05
CA LEU A 95 25.44 15.94 14.57
C LEU A 95 25.26 15.49 13.11
N ILE A 96 24.04 15.52 12.56
CA ILE A 96 23.73 14.93 11.24
C ILE A 96 23.00 15.91 10.28
N GLY A 97 22.78 17.16 10.68
CA GLY A 97 22.16 18.17 9.83
C GLY A 97 22.90 18.38 8.51
N GLY A 98 22.14 18.51 7.41
CA GLY A 98 22.68 18.69 6.06
C GLY A 98 23.15 17.40 5.38
N THR A 99 23.15 16.26 6.08
CA THR A 99 23.50 14.97 5.47
C THR A 99 22.40 14.49 4.52
N LYS A 100 22.80 13.83 3.44
CA LYS A 100 21.87 13.21 2.49
C LYS A 100 21.39 11.87 3.04
N ILE A 101 20.08 11.66 3.04
CA ILE A 101 19.47 10.38 3.37
C ILE A 101 19.59 9.47 2.15
N HIS A 102 20.07 8.25 2.35
CA HIS A 102 20.15 7.30 1.24
C HIS A 102 18.73 6.94 0.78
N PRO A 103 18.38 7.09 -0.51
CA PRO A 103 16.99 6.99 -0.96
C PRO A 103 16.35 5.62 -0.65
N LEU A 104 17.14 4.55 -0.64
CA LEU A 104 16.64 3.21 -0.33
C LEU A 104 16.05 3.06 1.07
N ILE A 105 16.46 3.90 2.03
CA ILE A 105 15.96 3.82 3.42
C ILE A 105 14.46 4.03 3.48
N LEU A 106 13.93 4.97 2.69
CA LEU A 106 12.49 5.22 2.63
C LEU A 106 11.85 4.52 1.43
N LEU A 107 12.55 4.42 0.30
CA LEU A 107 11.99 3.84 -0.91
C LEU A 107 11.68 2.34 -0.77
N VAL A 108 12.58 1.55 -0.18
CA VAL A 108 12.39 0.10 -0.03
C VAL A 108 11.17 -0.24 0.84
N PRO A 109 11.02 0.26 2.07
CA PRO A 109 9.84 -0.05 2.88
C PRO A 109 8.54 0.44 2.23
N THR A 110 8.54 1.59 1.54
CA THR A 110 7.36 2.05 0.81
C THR A 110 7.01 1.15 -0.38
N LEU A 111 8.01 0.66 -1.12
CA LEU A 111 7.79 -0.30 -2.20
C LEU A 111 7.29 -1.66 -1.68
N ILE A 112 7.80 -2.13 -0.54
CA ILE A 112 7.30 -3.35 0.12
C ILE A 112 5.84 -3.15 0.55
N ALA A 113 5.52 -2.04 1.22
CA ALA A 113 4.17 -1.73 1.63
C ALA A 113 3.22 -1.61 0.43
N THR A 114 3.67 -0.96 -0.65
CA THR A 114 2.91 -0.87 -1.91
C THR A 114 2.64 -2.26 -2.50
N ALA A 115 3.65 -3.14 -2.52
CA ALA A 115 3.52 -4.48 -3.06
C ALA A 115 2.54 -5.32 -2.23
N PHE A 116 2.64 -5.22 -0.91
CA PHE A 116 1.71 -5.86 0.03
C PHE A 116 0.28 -5.39 -0.22
N LEU A 117 0.04 -4.07 -0.27
CA LEU A 117 -1.29 -3.49 -0.46
C LEU A 117 -1.93 -3.90 -1.79
N LEU A 118 -1.17 -3.85 -2.89
CA LEU A 118 -1.65 -4.25 -4.21
C LEU A 118 -1.92 -5.76 -4.27
N THR A 119 -1.00 -6.58 -3.75
CA THR A 119 -1.14 -8.03 -3.70
C THR A 119 -2.37 -8.43 -2.87
N HIS A 120 -2.49 -7.87 -1.67
CA HIS A 120 -3.61 -8.13 -0.77
C HIS A 120 -4.93 -7.76 -1.44
N GLY A 121 -5.03 -6.52 -1.95
CA GLY A 121 -6.21 -6.03 -2.65
C GLY A 121 -6.61 -6.87 -3.87
N VAL A 122 -5.67 -7.18 -4.76
CA VAL A 122 -5.96 -7.95 -5.98
C VAL A 122 -6.33 -9.40 -5.66
N SER A 123 -5.55 -10.07 -4.80
CA SER A 123 -5.83 -11.46 -4.42
C SER A 123 -7.15 -11.57 -3.66
N GLY A 124 -7.44 -10.62 -2.77
CA GLY A 124 -8.72 -10.51 -2.09
C GLY A 124 -9.88 -10.34 -3.07
N MET A 125 -9.81 -9.36 -3.98
CA MET A 125 -10.89 -9.17 -4.97
C MET A 125 -11.17 -10.43 -5.80
N ILE A 126 -10.13 -11.11 -6.29
CA ILE A 126 -10.29 -12.33 -7.10
C ILE A 126 -10.89 -13.45 -6.25
N THR A 127 -10.34 -13.72 -5.07
CA THR A 127 -10.79 -14.81 -4.20
C THR A 127 -12.23 -14.61 -3.72
N LYS A 128 -12.62 -13.38 -3.37
CA LYS A 128 -14.02 -13.10 -3.00
C LYS A 128 -14.99 -13.18 -4.17
N ALA A 129 -14.58 -12.78 -5.37
CA ALA A 129 -15.41 -12.96 -6.56
C ALA A 129 -15.63 -14.45 -6.89
N LEU A 130 -14.57 -15.28 -6.78
CA LEU A 130 -14.67 -16.73 -6.98
C LEU A 130 -15.52 -17.40 -5.89
N LEU A 131 -15.35 -16.98 -4.63
CA LEU A 131 -16.14 -17.46 -3.50
C LEU A 131 -17.63 -17.12 -3.67
N LEU A 132 -17.96 -15.89 -4.09
CA LEU A 132 -19.36 -15.49 -4.36
C LEU A 132 -19.95 -16.18 -5.60
N GLY A 133 -19.11 -16.65 -6.51
CA GLY A 133 -19.51 -17.45 -7.67
C GLY A 133 -19.56 -18.95 -7.40
N ASP A 134 -19.43 -19.38 -6.14
CA ASP A 134 -19.38 -20.77 -5.70
C ASP A 134 -18.30 -21.62 -6.43
N VAL A 135 -17.22 -20.97 -6.92
CA VAL A 135 -16.11 -21.63 -7.63
C VAL A 135 -15.10 -22.24 -6.65
N ILE A 136 -14.90 -21.59 -5.50
CA ILE A 136 -14.01 -22.04 -4.42
C ILE A 136 -14.76 -21.99 -3.09
N THR A 137 -14.29 -22.79 -2.12
CA THR A 137 -14.74 -22.77 -0.74
C THR A 137 -13.59 -22.34 0.16
N ILE A 138 -13.83 -21.49 1.15
CA ILE A 138 -12.80 -21.07 2.11
C ILE A 138 -13.30 -21.36 3.50
N ASP A 139 -12.54 -22.17 4.24
CA ASP A 139 -12.81 -22.44 5.64
C ASP A 139 -12.30 -21.30 6.53
N PHE A 140 -13.11 -20.94 7.53
CA PHE A 140 -12.82 -19.86 8.48
C PHE A 140 -12.72 -20.41 9.92
N PRO A 141 -11.74 -21.30 10.21
CA PRO A 141 -11.69 -22.03 11.48
C PRO A 141 -11.42 -21.13 12.71
N ALA A 142 -10.97 -19.89 12.51
CA ALA A 142 -10.67 -18.94 13.57
C ALA A 142 -11.90 -18.17 14.10
N PHE A 143 -13.10 -18.43 13.55
CA PHE A 143 -14.31 -17.67 13.87
C PHE A 143 -15.43 -18.62 14.31
N ALA A 144 -16.18 -18.21 15.34
CA ALA A 144 -17.29 -18.99 15.89
C ALA A 144 -18.50 -19.03 14.94
N GLU A 145 -18.78 -17.90 14.30
CA GLU A 145 -19.85 -17.72 13.32
C GLU A 145 -19.34 -16.79 12.22
N VAL A 146 -19.60 -17.13 10.96
CA VAL A 146 -19.25 -16.28 9.80
C VAL A 146 -20.38 -16.34 8.77
N ASP A 147 -20.92 -15.18 8.41
CA ASP A 147 -21.73 -15.03 7.21
C ASP A 147 -20.77 -14.73 6.04
N VAL A 148 -20.37 -15.82 5.37
CA VAL A 148 -19.34 -15.82 4.32
C VAL A 148 -19.72 -14.92 3.14
N GLN A 149 -21.02 -14.91 2.77
CA GLN A 149 -21.50 -14.09 1.66
C GLN A 149 -21.40 -12.60 1.98
N LYS A 150 -21.87 -12.18 3.16
CA LYS A 150 -21.74 -10.79 3.58
C LYS A 150 -20.28 -10.39 3.74
N LEU A 151 -19.43 -11.27 4.29
CA LEU A 151 -18.00 -11.02 4.43
C LEU A 151 -17.36 -10.76 3.06
N ALA A 152 -17.61 -11.65 2.10
CA ALA A 152 -17.07 -11.55 0.76
C ALA A 152 -17.54 -10.29 0.02
N LEU A 153 -18.82 -9.91 0.15
CA LEU A 153 -19.33 -8.67 -0.43
C LEU A 153 -18.66 -7.44 0.17
N TRP A 154 -18.43 -7.43 1.47
CA TRP A 154 -17.82 -6.29 2.16
C TRP A 154 -16.34 -6.14 1.85
N ASP A 155 -15.62 -7.27 1.79
CA ASP A 155 -14.26 -7.31 1.31
C ASP A 155 -14.18 -6.79 -0.13
N LEU A 156 -15.00 -7.33 -1.03
CA LEU A 156 -14.96 -7.00 -2.45
C LEU A 156 -15.34 -5.55 -2.78
N LEU A 157 -16.33 -4.99 -2.08
CA LEU A 157 -16.88 -3.66 -2.39
C LEU A 157 -16.19 -2.53 -1.62
N PHE A 158 -15.59 -2.82 -0.46
CA PHE A 158 -15.04 -1.80 0.41
C PHE A 158 -13.58 -2.04 0.77
N TYR A 159 -13.23 -3.16 1.40
CA TYR A 159 -11.87 -3.34 1.94
C TYR A 159 -10.82 -3.51 0.84
N GLU A 160 -11.02 -4.42 -0.10
CA GLU A 160 -10.01 -4.74 -1.11
C GLU A 160 -9.78 -3.59 -2.10
N PRO A 161 -10.83 -2.89 -2.61
CA PRO A 161 -10.64 -1.69 -3.41
C PRO A 161 -9.86 -0.60 -2.66
N TRP A 162 -10.06 -0.47 -1.34
CA TRP A 162 -9.32 0.48 -0.52
C TRP A 162 -7.83 0.16 -0.50
N PHE A 163 -7.47 -1.11 -0.33
CA PHE A 163 -6.07 -1.54 -0.34
C PHE A 163 -5.42 -1.33 -1.69
N ILE A 164 -6.10 -1.64 -2.80
CA ILE A 164 -5.60 -1.35 -4.15
C ILE A 164 -5.35 0.15 -4.31
N PHE A 165 -6.34 0.98 -3.96
CA PHE A 165 -6.23 2.43 -4.06
C PHE A 165 -5.03 2.97 -3.27
N MET A 166 -4.88 2.55 -2.01
CA MET A 166 -3.76 2.92 -1.15
C MET A 166 -2.42 2.45 -1.71
N GLY A 167 -2.36 1.23 -2.27
CA GLY A 167 -1.19 0.71 -2.97
C GLY A 167 -0.80 1.59 -4.16
N ILE A 168 -1.75 1.99 -4.99
CA ILE A 168 -1.49 2.90 -6.12
C ILE A 168 -0.97 4.25 -5.63
N MET A 169 -1.60 4.84 -4.60
CA MET A 169 -1.15 6.13 -4.04
C MET A 169 0.27 6.05 -3.46
N ALA A 170 0.58 4.98 -2.73
CA ALA A 170 1.91 4.72 -2.18
C ALA A 170 2.95 4.51 -3.30
N GLY A 171 2.63 3.74 -4.33
CA GLY A 171 3.50 3.49 -5.47
C GLY A 171 3.81 4.75 -6.29
N LEU A 172 2.81 5.60 -6.53
CA LEU A 172 3.00 6.90 -7.19
C LEU A 172 3.86 7.84 -6.34
N THR A 173 3.65 7.84 -5.02
CA THR A 173 4.48 8.62 -4.09
C THR A 173 5.92 8.13 -4.05
N ALA A 174 6.15 6.81 -4.04
CA ALA A 174 7.47 6.21 -4.15
C ALA A 174 8.16 6.57 -5.47
N ALA A 175 7.41 6.57 -6.58
CA ALA A 175 7.92 6.94 -7.89
C ALA A 175 8.31 8.43 -7.96
N HIS A 176 7.55 9.31 -7.31
CA HIS A 176 7.92 10.70 -7.12
C HIS A 176 9.21 10.83 -6.31
N TYR A 177 9.26 10.19 -5.13
CA TYR A 177 10.40 10.25 -4.23
C TYR A 177 11.68 9.76 -4.91
N ALA A 178 11.66 8.62 -5.60
CA ALA A 178 12.81 8.09 -6.32
C ALA A 178 13.39 9.12 -7.31
N GLN A 179 12.54 9.82 -8.06
CA GLN A 179 12.99 10.85 -9.00
C GLN A 179 13.47 12.12 -8.29
N ALA A 180 12.79 12.56 -7.22
CA ALA A 180 13.18 13.71 -6.42
C ALA A 180 14.54 13.49 -5.72
N SER A 181 14.81 12.25 -5.29
CA SER A 181 16.08 11.84 -4.70
C SER A 181 17.23 11.68 -5.70
N GLY A 182 16.99 11.93 -6.99
CA GLY A 182 18.03 11.91 -8.03
C GLY A 182 18.38 10.52 -8.55
N VAL A 183 17.51 9.52 -8.41
CA VAL A 183 17.71 8.21 -9.04
C VAL A 183 17.85 8.37 -10.56
N ARG A 184 18.89 7.76 -11.14
CA ARG A 184 19.14 7.83 -12.58
C ARG A 184 17.92 7.32 -13.36
N GLN A 185 17.50 8.04 -14.39
CA GLN A 185 16.30 7.72 -15.18
C GLN A 185 16.29 6.29 -15.75
N SER A 186 17.45 5.76 -16.18
CA SER A 186 17.55 4.36 -16.63
C SER A 186 17.25 3.37 -15.52
N THR A 187 17.77 3.61 -14.32
CA THR A 187 17.55 2.80 -13.13
C THR A 187 16.09 2.88 -12.69
N PHE A 188 15.50 4.08 -12.72
CA PHE A 188 14.07 4.27 -12.46
C PHE A 188 13.21 3.42 -13.41
N ARG A 189 13.42 3.52 -14.73
CA ARG A 189 12.66 2.74 -15.73
C ARG A 189 12.75 1.24 -15.50
N TRP A 190 13.97 0.72 -15.41
CA TRP A 190 14.19 -0.71 -15.20
C TRP A 190 13.66 -1.18 -13.86
N GLY A 191 13.86 -0.38 -12.80
CA GLY A 191 13.32 -0.64 -11.48
C GLY A 191 11.79 -0.68 -11.48
N THR A 192 11.11 0.23 -12.17
CA THR A 192 9.65 0.21 -12.30
C THR A 192 9.17 -1.05 -13.02
N VAL A 193 9.79 -1.42 -14.15
CA VAL A 193 9.42 -2.64 -14.88
C VAL A 193 9.62 -3.89 -14.02
N LEU A 194 10.79 -4.02 -13.40
CA LEU A 194 11.10 -5.14 -12.51
C LEU A 194 10.13 -5.21 -11.32
N TYR A 195 9.84 -4.06 -10.71
CA TYR A 195 8.90 -3.98 -9.59
C TYR A 195 7.49 -4.43 -9.99
N LEU A 196 6.99 -3.98 -11.15
CA LEU A 196 5.68 -4.40 -11.65
C LEU A 196 5.63 -5.90 -11.94
N ILE A 197 6.70 -6.48 -12.50
CA ILE A 197 6.81 -7.93 -12.70
C ILE A 197 6.76 -8.65 -11.34
N ILE A 198 7.52 -8.19 -10.36
CA ILE A 198 7.52 -8.79 -9.01
C ILE A 198 6.13 -8.72 -8.38
N VAL A 199 5.46 -7.56 -8.39
CA VAL A 199 4.12 -7.40 -7.83
C VAL A 199 3.11 -8.31 -8.55
N PHE A 200 3.19 -8.41 -9.88
CA PHE A 200 2.34 -9.30 -10.66
C PHE A 200 2.56 -10.77 -10.30
N LEU A 201 3.81 -11.21 -10.20
CA LEU A 201 4.15 -12.59 -9.84
C LEU A 201 3.73 -12.92 -8.41
N ILE A 202 3.96 -12.03 -7.45
CA ILE A 202 3.53 -12.22 -6.05
C ILE A 202 1.99 -12.26 -5.98
N SER A 203 1.29 -11.36 -6.66
CA SER A 203 -0.18 -11.35 -6.71
C SER A 203 -0.72 -12.66 -7.29
N THR A 204 -0.12 -13.13 -8.38
CA THR A 204 -0.48 -14.40 -9.01
C THR A 204 -0.21 -15.58 -8.09
N LEU A 205 0.95 -15.60 -7.42
CA LEU A 205 1.33 -16.66 -6.48
C LEU A 205 0.37 -16.72 -5.30
N VAL A 206 0.09 -15.58 -4.65
CA VAL A 206 -0.82 -15.52 -3.49
C VAL A 206 -2.23 -15.93 -3.91
N THR A 207 -2.74 -15.40 -5.02
CA THR A 207 -4.07 -15.77 -5.54
C THR A 207 -4.15 -17.27 -5.84
N SER A 208 -3.13 -17.82 -6.53
CA SER A 208 -3.08 -19.26 -6.86
C SER A 208 -2.98 -20.11 -5.60
N SER A 209 -2.20 -19.69 -4.60
CA SER A 209 -2.07 -20.41 -3.34
C SER A 209 -3.38 -20.49 -2.56
N ILE A 210 -4.23 -19.46 -2.66
CA ILE A 210 -5.57 -19.48 -2.06
C ILE A 210 -6.48 -20.40 -2.87
N ILE A 211 -6.50 -20.28 -4.21
CA ILE A 211 -7.41 -21.05 -5.08
C ILE A 211 -7.11 -22.56 -5.06
N PHE A 212 -5.83 -22.94 -5.09
CA PHE A 212 -5.42 -24.35 -5.20
C PHE A 212 -4.97 -24.95 -3.85
N GLY A 213 -4.90 -24.13 -2.80
CA GLY A 213 -4.63 -24.58 -1.43
C GLY A 213 -5.87 -24.61 -0.54
N SER A 214 -7.03 -24.19 -1.06
CA SER A 214 -8.35 -24.36 -0.43
C SER A 214 -8.99 -25.70 -0.81
#